data_AF-A0A267HUH7-F1
#
_entry.id   AF-A0A267HUH7-F1
#
_cell.length_a   1.000
_cell.length_b   1.000
_cell.length_c   1.000
_cell.angle_alpha   90.00
_cell.angle_beta   90.00
_cell.angle_gamma   90.00
#
_symmetry.space_group_name_H-M   'P 1'
#
loop_
_entity.id
_entity.type
_entity.pdbx_description
1 polymer ?
#
loop_
_entity_poly.entity_id
_entity_poly.type
_entity_poly.pdbx_seq_one_letter_code
_entity_poly.pdbx_strand_id
1 'polypeptide(L)'
;MKKILLGLAISSLLLVGCSNKSEEAYQSAMTDGIQAVADQNYPKAKGYFETALKEKNDDKKAENYLAAVKNYQILLKYQEEEDLEKGLDLSTKLSNDKNVPDTIKKHVQKVGEEFSAIKNTLDESMKLYNEAEKLSEEKKYTESNEKLKVIQSEKLQGTYYKDLLAKTVELSQLNLTEIEKIALAEKEAAEQKAKEEAEKKAAEEKIAKQKAAEQQLASRNEMDSTFSITERQALDIAENFYSFNSDGQQVSFQNMNPGKIFLNEDGSGFYNIYVMVEGAPSAAISVDANTGEANHSIMHFRGLGVEIRTVDAP
;
A
#
# COMPACT_ATOMS: atom_id res chain seq x y z
N MET A 1 -68.12 -39.81 102.11
CA MET A 1 -67.37 -41.00 101.65
C MET A 1 -67.87 -41.34 100.25
N LYS A 2 -67.08 -41.08 99.20
CA LYS A 2 -66.26 -42.08 98.46
C LYS A 2 -67.16 -43.09 97.73
N LYS A 3 -67.20 -43.27 96.41
CA LYS A 3 -66.48 -42.72 95.24
C LYS A 3 -67.38 -43.00 94.02
N ILE A 4 -67.62 -41.99 93.18
CA ILE A 4 -67.97 -42.18 91.76
C ILE A 4 -66.75 -41.69 91.02
N LEU A 5 -66.19 -42.53 90.14
CA LEU A 5 -65.36 -42.20 88.97
C LEU A 5 -64.72 -43.50 88.49
N LEU A 6 -65.38 -44.15 87.55
CA LEU A 6 -64.78 -45.17 86.69
C LEU A 6 -65.11 -44.75 85.26
N GLY A 7 -64.10 -44.30 84.51
CA GLY A 7 -64.28 -43.98 83.10
C GLY A 7 -63.16 -43.11 82.56
N LEU A 8 -62.53 -43.59 81.49
CA LEU A 8 -61.65 -42.88 80.57
C LEU A 8 -60.21 -42.59 81.06
N ALA A 9 -59.37 -43.60 80.95
CA ALA A 9 -58.02 -43.42 80.45
C ALA A 9 -57.58 -44.74 79.80
N ILE A 10 -57.32 -44.72 78.50
CA ILE A 10 -56.39 -45.54 77.70
C ILE A 10 -56.88 -45.42 76.25
N SER A 11 -56.38 -44.42 75.54
CA SER A 11 -56.23 -44.48 74.07
C SER A 11 -55.31 -43.34 73.62
N SER A 12 -54.03 -43.43 73.99
CA SER A 12 -52.96 -42.58 73.45
C SER A 12 -51.65 -43.38 73.42
N LEU A 13 -51.67 -44.50 72.71
CA LEU A 13 -50.46 -45.26 72.36
C LEU A 13 -50.59 -45.83 70.94
N LEU A 14 -50.55 -44.95 69.94
CA LEU A 14 -50.25 -45.34 68.55
C LEU A 14 -49.55 -44.16 67.86
N LEU A 15 -48.24 -43.97 68.09
CA LEU A 15 -47.42 -43.06 67.27
C LEU A 15 -45.90 -43.27 67.40
N VAL A 16 -45.42 -44.50 67.66
CA VAL A 16 -43.98 -44.79 67.77
C VAL A 16 -43.49 -45.76 66.68
N GLY A 17 -44.26 -45.94 65.59
CA GLY A 17 -43.95 -46.88 64.50
C GLY A 17 -43.50 -46.23 63.17
N CYS A 18 -43.62 -44.91 63.02
CA CYS A 18 -43.27 -44.21 61.77
C CYS A 18 -41.90 -43.52 61.79
N SER A 19 -41.26 -43.35 62.96
CA SER A 19 -40.00 -42.61 63.07
C SER A 19 -38.84 -43.30 62.36
N ASN A 20 -38.73 -44.64 62.47
CA ASN A 20 -37.58 -45.35 61.91
C ASN A 20 -37.63 -45.43 60.38
N LYS A 21 -38.83 -45.61 59.79
CA LYS A 21 -38.98 -45.64 58.32
C LYS A 21 -38.78 -44.26 57.69
N SER A 22 -39.25 -43.20 58.34
CA SER A 22 -39.05 -41.83 57.84
C SER A 22 -37.59 -41.40 57.96
N GLU A 23 -36.90 -41.80 59.04
CA GLU A 23 -35.46 -41.58 59.17
C GLU A 23 -34.65 -42.37 58.12
N GLU A 24 -34.95 -43.65 57.89
CA GLU A 24 -34.31 -44.45 56.84
C GLU A 24 -34.52 -43.84 55.44
N ALA A 25 -35.75 -43.39 55.14
CA ALA A 25 -36.08 -42.73 53.88
C ALA A 25 -35.34 -41.39 53.72
N TYR A 26 -35.25 -40.58 54.77
CA TYR A 26 -34.46 -39.35 54.80
C TYR A 26 -32.98 -39.62 54.51
N GLN A 27 -32.36 -40.58 55.21
CA GLN A 27 -30.95 -40.90 55.04
C GLN A 27 -30.64 -41.46 53.65
N SER A 28 -31.53 -42.30 53.10
CA SER A 28 -31.42 -42.79 51.72
C SER A 28 -31.47 -41.63 50.74
N ALA A 29 -32.48 -40.75 50.86
CA ALA A 29 -32.63 -39.60 49.97
C ALA A 29 -31.43 -38.62 50.06
N MET A 30 -30.90 -38.37 51.26
CA MET A 30 -29.68 -37.56 51.42
C MET A 30 -28.46 -38.21 50.77
N THR A 31 -28.28 -39.52 50.95
CA THR A 31 -27.16 -40.28 50.37
C THR A 31 -27.23 -40.28 48.85
N ASP A 32 -28.40 -40.61 48.29
CA ASP A 32 -28.64 -40.66 46.85
C ASP A 32 -28.53 -39.26 46.21
N GLY A 33 -28.96 -38.22 46.93
CA GLY A 33 -28.79 -36.83 46.49
C GLY A 33 -27.32 -36.42 46.42
N ILE A 34 -26.52 -36.76 47.44
CA ILE A 34 -25.08 -36.49 47.45
C ILE A 34 -24.36 -37.28 46.36
N GLN A 35 -24.74 -38.55 46.16
CA GLN A 35 -24.20 -39.38 45.08
C GLN A 35 -24.54 -38.77 43.71
N ALA A 36 -25.79 -38.32 43.52
CA ALA A 36 -26.20 -37.66 42.28
C ALA A 36 -25.44 -36.34 42.04
N VAL A 37 -25.05 -35.59 43.08
CA VAL A 37 -24.13 -34.44 42.95
C VAL A 37 -22.75 -34.89 42.46
N ALA A 38 -22.20 -35.97 43.02
CA ALA A 38 -20.91 -36.51 42.61
C ALA A 38 -20.94 -37.00 41.15
N ASP A 39 -22.05 -37.62 40.74
CA ASP A 39 -22.31 -38.05 39.36
C ASP A 39 -22.70 -36.88 38.43
N GLN A 40 -22.70 -35.64 38.94
CA GLN A 40 -23.09 -34.41 38.23
C GLN A 40 -24.51 -34.44 37.64
N ASN A 41 -25.39 -35.26 38.20
CA ASN A 41 -26.80 -35.33 37.84
C ASN A 41 -27.64 -34.44 38.76
N TYR A 42 -27.51 -33.12 38.57
CA TYR A 42 -28.17 -32.10 39.41
C TYR A 42 -29.70 -32.15 39.39
N PRO A 43 -30.39 -32.42 38.27
CA PRO A 43 -31.84 -32.62 38.28
C PRO A 43 -32.26 -33.78 39.21
N LYS A 44 -31.52 -34.89 39.19
CA LYS A 44 -31.78 -36.04 40.06
C LYS A 44 -31.45 -35.72 41.52
N ALA A 45 -30.32 -35.05 41.78
CA ALA A 45 -29.94 -34.61 43.12
C ALA A 45 -31.00 -33.69 43.75
N LYS A 46 -31.54 -32.74 42.97
CA LYS A 46 -32.63 -31.86 43.41
C LYS A 46 -33.84 -32.67 43.90
N GLY A 47 -34.30 -33.65 43.11
CA GLY A 47 -35.44 -34.49 43.47
C GLY A 47 -35.21 -35.29 44.74
N TYR A 48 -33.99 -35.79 44.96
CA TYR A 48 -33.63 -36.47 46.20
C TYR A 48 -33.60 -35.54 47.41
N PHE A 49 -33.06 -34.32 47.30
CA PHE A 49 -33.08 -33.37 48.41
C PHE A 49 -34.49 -32.83 48.72
N GLU A 50 -35.36 -32.70 47.71
CA GLU A 50 -36.79 -32.42 47.91
C GLU A 50 -37.49 -33.57 48.65
N THR A 51 -37.14 -34.81 48.34
CA THR A 51 -37.64 -36.00 49.06
C THR A 51 -37.14 -36.02 50.50
N ALA A 52 -35.86 -35.71 50.74
CA ALA A 52 -35.29 -35.62 52.09
C ALA A 52 -36.03 -34.58 52.95
N LEU A 53 -36.32 -33.39 52.41
CA LEU A 53 -37.08 -32.35 53.11
C LEU A 53 -38.54 -32.73 53.36
N LYS A 54 -39.14 -33.54 52.50
CA LYS A 54 -40.49 -34.07 52.71
C LYS A 54 -40.55 -35.02 53.91
N GLU A 55 -39.52 -35.86 54.08
CA GLU A 55 -39.41 -36.79 55.21
C GLU A 55 -39.03 -36.06 56.51
N LYS A 56 -38.14 -35.07 56.42
CA LYS A 56 -37.70 -34.27 57.55
C LYS A 56 -37.75 -32.79 57.22
N ASN A 57 -38.92 -32.21 57.47
CA ASN A 57 -39.14 -30.78 57.30
C ASN A 57 -38.14 -29.97 58.15
N ASP A 58 -37.70 -28.83 57.62
CA ASP A 58 -36.79 -27.88 58.27
C ASP A 58 -35.36 -28.37 58.57
N ASP A 59 -34.94 -29.50 57.98
CA ASP A 59 -33.56 -29.97 58.10
C ASP A 59 -32.59 -29.06 57.34
N LYS A 60 -31.80 -28.26 58.08
CA LYS A 60 -30.89 -27.25 57.51
C LYS A 60 -29.86 -27.83 56.54
N LYS A 61 -29.43 -29.08 56.72
CA LYS A 61 -28.48 -29.71 55.81
C LYS A 61 -29.17 -29.98 54.47
N ALA A 62 -30.34 -30.62 54.49
CA ALA A 62 -31.12 -30.88 53.28
C ALA A 62 -31.55 -29.58 52.56
N GLU A 63 -31.93 -28.54 53.31
CA GLU A 63 -32.22 -27.20 52.76
C GLU A 63 -31.02 -26.60 52.04
N ASN A 64 -29.84 -26.64 52.66
CA ASN A 64 -28.61 -26.10 52.09
C ASN A 64 -28.21 -26.85 50.81
N TYR A 65 -28.30 -28.18 50.80
CA TYR A 65 -28.05 -28.98 49.60
C TYR A 65 -29.04 -28.68 48.47
N LEU A 66 -30.34 -28.58 48.78
CA LEU A 66 -31.35 -28.25 47.80
C LEU A 66 -31.14 -26.85 47.19
N ALA A 67 -30.86 -25.86 48.03
CA ALA A 67 -30.58 -24.50 47.60
C ALA A 67 -29.32 -24.43 46.72
N ALA A 68 -28.25 -25.11 47.14
CA ALA A 68 -27.00 -25.17 46.39
C ALA A 68 -27.18 -25.82 45.01
N VAL A 69 -27.89 -26.94 44.92
CA VAL A 69 -28.18 -27.60 43.63
C VAL A 69 -29.02 -26.69 42.73
N LYS A 70 -30.07 -26.05 43.25
CA LYS A 70 -30.90 -25.12 42.46
C LYS A 70 -30.07 -23.97 41.90
N ASN A 71 -29.22 -23.34 42.72
CA ASN A 71 -28.36 -22.25 42.27
C ASN A 71 -27.28 -22.73 41.29
N TYR A 72 -26.72 -23.92 41.49
CA TYR A 72 -25.75 -24.48 40.55
C TYR A 72 -26.39 -24.78 39.18
N GLN A 73 -27.64 -25.26 39.13
CA GLN A 73 -28.37 -25.40 37.87
C GLN A 73 -28.60 -24.06 37.16
N ILE A 74 -28.85 -22.98 37.91
CA ILE A 74 -28.94 -21.62 37.35
C ILE A 74 -27.57 -21.18 36.81
N LEU A 75 -26.48 -21.48 37.52
CA LEU A 75 -25.13 -21.17 37.05
C LEU A 75 -24.80 -21.90 35.73
N LEU A 76 -25.14 -23.18 35.62
CA LEU A 76 -24.98 -23.94 34.37
C LEU A 76 -25.83 -23.36 33.23
N LYS A 77 -27.02 -22.84 33.55
CA LYS A 77 -27.84 -22.14 32.57
C LYS A 77 -27.18 -20.85 32.06
N TYR A 78 -26.56 -20.06 32.95
CA TYR A 78 -25.77 -18.90 32.50
C TYR A 78 -24.57 -19.30 31.65
N GLN A 79 -23.98 -20.46 31.90
CA GLN A 79 -22.90 -20.99 31.06
C GLN A 79 -23.42 -21.37 29.65
N GLU A 80 -24.59 -21.99 29.56
CA GLU A 80 -25.25 -22.33 28.30
C GLU A 80 -25.72 -21.10 27.52
N GLU A 81 -26.31 -20.13 28.21
CA GLU A 81 -26.78 -18.86 27.63
C GLU A 81 -25.63 -17.88 27.35
N GLU A 82 -24.42 -18.24 27.73
CA GLU A 82 -23.23 -17.41 27.62
C GLU A 82 -23.37 -16.03 28.29
N ASP A 83 -23.98 -16.01 29.48
CA ASP A 83 -24.14 -14.81 30.30
C ASP A 83 -22.97 -14.67 31.29
N LEU A 84 -21.89 -14.05 30.82
CA LEU A 84 -20.62 -13.93 31.53
C LEU A 84 -20.76 -13.19 32.87
N GLU A 85 -21.51 -12.09 32.88
CA GLU A 85 -21.65 -11.23 34.05
C GLU A 85 -22.42 -11.94 35.16
N LYS A 86 -23.60 -12.51 34.84
CA LYS A 86 -24.38 -13.25 35.82
C LYS A 86 -23.70 -14.55 36.26
N GLY A 87 -22.99 -15.21 35.34
CA GLY A 87 -22.18 -16.39 35.62
C GLY A 87 -21.08 -16.12 36.66
N LEU A 88 -20.31 -15.04 36.48
CA LEU A 88 -19.27 -14.63 37.42
C LEU A 88 -19.82 -14.23 38.79
N ASP A 89 -20.89 -13.42 38.82
CA ASP A 89 -21.50 -13.00 40.09
C ASP A 89 -21.99 -14.19 40.89
N LEU A 90 -22.77 -15.08 40.25
CA LEU A 90 -23.35 -16.23 40.92
C LEU A 90 -22.28 -17.23 41.35
N SER A 91 -21.29 -17.54 40.49
CA SER A 91 -20.19 -18.44 40.87
C SER A 91 -19.35 -17.89 42.01
N THR A 92 -19.08 -16.59 42.04
CA THR A 92 -18.36 -15.93 43.14
C THR A 92 -19.15 -16.00 44.44
N LYS A 93 -20.44 -15.68 44.40
CA LYS A 93 -21.33 -15.73 45.56
C LYS A 93 -21.39 -17.14 46.15
N LEU A 94 -21.62 -18.16 45.31
CA LEU A 94 -21.72 -19.54 45.75
C LEU A 94 -20.38 -20.11 46.25
N SER A 95 -19.26 -19.70 45.65
CA SER A 95 -17.91 -20.12 46.08
C SER A 95 -17.59 -19.63 47.50
N ASN A 96 -18.07 -18.43 47.86
CA ASN A 96 -17.83 -17.80 49.14
C ASN A 96 -18.88 -18.14 50.21
N ASP A 97 -20.00 -18.76 49.83
CA ASP A 97 -21.07 -19.11 50.75
C ASP A 97 -20.68 -20.31 51.64
N LYS A 98 -20.79 -20.11 52.96
CA LYS A 98 -20.49 -21.14 53.97
C LYS A 98 -21.55 -22.25 54.02
N ASN A 99 -22.75 -21.97 53.52
CA ASN A 99 -23.85 -22.93 53.47
C ASN A 99 -23.80 -23.85 52.24
N VAL A 100 -23.02 -23.49 51.21
CA VAL A 100 -22.83 -24.34 50.04
C VAL A 100 -21.91 -25.52 50.40
N PRO A 101 -22.37 -26.78 50.24
CA PRO A 101 -21.55 -27.96 50.50
C PRO A 101 -20.27 -27.99 49.67
N ASP A 102 -19.16 -28.43 50.26
CA ASP A 102 -17.84 -28.40 49.60
C ASP A 102 -17.78 -29.16 48.28
N THR A 103 -18.56 -30.24 48.12
CA THR A 103 -18.66 -31.00 46.87
C THR A 103 -19.25 -30.15 45.74
N ILE A 104 -20.31 -29.38 46.02
CA ILE A 104 -20.91 -28.46 45.05
C ILE A 104 -20.01 -27.24 44.85
N LYS A 105 -19.40 -26.73 45.93
CA LYS A 105 -18.48 -25.59 45.87
C LYS A 105 -17.32 -25.80 44.90
N LYS A 106 -16.73 -27.00 44.88
CA LYS A 106 -15.69 -27.35 43.90
C LYS A 106 -16.18 -27.26 42.45
N HIS A 107 -17.40 -27.70 42.18
CA HIS A 107 -17.98 -27.62 40.84
C HIS A 107 -18.33 -26.17 40.45
N VAL A 108 -18.83 -25.37 41.40
CA VAL A 108 -19.04 -23.92 41.25
C VAL A 108 -17.73 -23.21 40.89
N GLN A 109 -16.67 -23.49 41.64
CA GLN A 109 -15.35 -22.88 41.44
C GLN A 109 -14.81 -23.16 40.04
N LYS A 110 -14.91 -24.41 39.57
CA LYS A 110 -14.49 -24.78 38.21
C LYS A 110 -15.21 -23.96 37.14
N VAL A 111 -16.54 -23.84 37.24
CA VAL A 111 -17.32 -23.03 36.28
C VAL A 111 -16.95 -21.54 36.40
N GLY A 112 -16.70 -21.05 37.62
CA GLY A 112 -16.21 -19.69 37.85
C GLY A 112 -14.83 -19.42 37.25
N GLU A 113 -13.92 -20.40 37.29
CA GLU A 113 -12.60 -20.33 36.65
C GLU A 113 -12.73 -20.24 35.12
N GLU A 114 -13.65 -20.99 34.53
CA GLU A 114 -13.95 -20.92 33.08
C GLU A 114 -14.46 -19.52 32.69
N PHE A 115 -15.43 -18.97 33.43
CA PHE A 115 -15.89 -17.60 33.21
C PHE A 115 -14.79 -16.56 33.41
N SER A 116 -13.96 -16.72 34.44
CA SER A 116 -12.85 -15.79 34.73
C SER A 116 -11.82 -15.80 33.61
N ALA A 117 -11.48 -16.98 33.07
CA ALA A 117 -10.60 -17.11 31.91
C ALA A 117 -11.19 -16.40 30.68
N ILE A 118 -12.47 -16.61 30.39
CA ILE A 118 -13.17 -15.94 29.28
C ILE A 118 -13.10 -14.42 29.45
N LYS A 119 -13.41 -13.91 30.65
CA LYS A 119 -13.37 -12.47 30.96
C LYS A 119 -11.97 -11.89 30.80
N ASN A 120 -10.94 -12.56 31.31
CA ASN A 120 -9.56 -12.06 31.21
C ASN A 120 -9.12 -11.96 29.75
N THR A 121 -9.40 -12.99 28.94
CA THR A 121 -9.14 -12.94 27.50
C THR A 121 -9.92 -11.80 26.84
N LEU A 122 -11.21 -11.62 27.15
CA LEU A 122 -12.01 -10.53 26.59
C LEU A 122 -11.42 -9.16 26.93
N ASP A 123 -11.03 -8.93 28.18
CA ASP A 123 -10.43 -7.67 28.63
C ASP A 123 -9.08 -7.40 27.93
N GLU A 124 -8.24 -8.42 27.76
CA GLU A 124 -6.96 -8.33 27.06
C GLU A 124 -7.15 -8.02 25.56
N SER A 125 -8.03 -8.75 24.88
CA SER A 125 -8.33 -8.52 23.46
C SER A 125 -9.00 -7.13 23.26
N MET A 126 -9.86 -6.67 24.18
CA MET A 126 -10.42 -5.31 24.15
C MET A 126 -9.34 -4.23 24.32
N LYS A 127 -8.36 -4.46 25.18
CA LYS A 127 -7.23 -3.52 25.33
C LYS A 127 -6.44 -3.41 24.02
N LEU A 128 -6.14 -4.54 23.37
CA LEU A 128 -5.50 -4.55 22.06
C LEU A 128 -6.33 -3.81 20.99
N TYR A 129 -7.65 -4.01 21.01
CA TYR A 129 -8.55 -3.31 20.08
C TYR A 129 -8.50 -1.79 20.30
N ASN A 130 -8.57 -1.31 21.54
CA ASN A 130 -8.50 0.11 21.85
C ASN A 130 -7.15 0.74 21.45
N GLU A 131 -6.05 0.00 21.62
CA GLU A 131 -4.73 0.43 21.12
C GLU A 131 -4.72 0.53 19.59
N ALA A 132 -5.33 -0.44 18.89
CA ALA A 132 -5.45 -0.43 17.44
C ALA A 132 -6.32 0.73 16.93
N GLU A 133 -7.44 1.00 17.58
CA GLU A 133 -8.35 2.10 17.26
C GLU A 133 -7.61 3.45 17.34
N LYS A 134 -6.88 3.69 18.42
CA LYS A 134 -6.04 4.89 18.57
C LYS A 134 -4.97 5.01 17.48
N LEU A 135 -4.30 3.90 17.11
CA LEU A 135 -3.33 3.90 16.01
C LEU A 135 -3.98 4.24 14.66
N SER A 136 -5.21 3.77 14.43
CA SER A 136 -5.98 4.11 13.23
C SER A 136 -6.35 5.60 13.20
N GLU A 137 -6.78 6.18 14.32
CA GLU A 137 -7.03 7.62 14.46
C GLU A 137 -5.79 8.46 14.20
N GLU A 138 -4.61 7.96 14.62
CA GLU A 138 -3.30 8.55 14.32
C GLU A 138 -2.81 8.30 12.88
N LYS A 139 -3.64 7.67 12.02
CA LYS A 139 -3.33 7.26 10.64
C LYS A 139 -2.19 6.25 10.52
N LYS A 140 -1.83 5.57 11.60
CA LYS A 140 -0.86 4.47 11.63
C LYS A 140 -1.54 3.15 11.33
N TYR A 141 -2.15 3.05 10.15
CA TYR A 141 -3.02 1.94 9.77
C TYR A 141 -2.32 0.57 9.78
N THR A 142 -1.06 0.51 9.37
CA THR A 142 -0.27 -0.73 9.38
C THR A 142 -0.06 -1.24 10.81
N GLU A 143 0.41 -0.38 11.72
CA GLU A 143 0.60 -0.73 13.14
C GLU A 143 -0.73 -1.11 13.82
N SER A 144 -1.82 -0.40 13.48
CA SER A 144 -3.17 -0.74 13.92
C SER A 144 -3.55 -2.17 13.49
N ASN A 145 -3.34 -2.51 12.21
CA ASN A 145 -3.64 -3.85 11.68
C ASN A 145 -2.77 -4.96 12.28
N GLU A 146 -1.53 -4.69 12.66
CA GLU A 146 -0.69 -5.65 13.38
C GLU A 146 -1.31 -6.04 14.74
N LYS A 147 -1.88 -5.07 15.47
CA LYS A 147 -2.60 -5.31 16.73
C LYS A 147 -3.89 -6.10 16.51
N LEU A 148 -4.69 -5.71 15.52
CA LEU A 148 -5.94 -6.41 15.19
C LEU A 148 -5.71 -7.87 14.75
N LYS A 149 -4.58 -8.15 14.08
CA LYS A 149 -4.20 -9.51 13.69
C LYS A 149 -3.97 -10.43 14.89
N VAL A 150 -3.48 -9.90 16.03
CA VAL A 150 -3.32 -10.68 17.25
C VAL A 150 -4.69 -11.21 17.71
N ILE A 151 -5.69 -10.32 17.80
CA ILE A 151 -7.07 -10.66 18.17
C ILE A 151 -7.68 -11.68 17.20
N GLN A 152 -7.47 -11.50 15.88
CA GLN A 152 -7.97 -12.42 14.86
C GLN A 152 -7.29 -13.80 14.89
N SER A 153 -6.05 -13.87 15.39
CA SER A 153 -5.30 -15.13 15.49
C SER A 153 -5.65 -15.94 16.74
N GLU A 154 -6.22 -15.30 17.75
CA GLU A 154 -6.73 -15.96 18.94
C GLU A 154 -7.93 -16.85 18.57
N LYS A 155 -8.01 -18.04 19.18
CA LYS A 155 -9.15 -18.94 19.01
C LYS A 155 -10.32 -18.50 19.87
N LEU A 156 -10.80 -17.27 19.65
CA LEU A 156 -11.94 -16.71 20.36
C LEU A 156 -13.23 -17.37 19.85
N GLN A 157 -13.97 -17.99 20.76
CA GLN A 157 -15.20 -18.73 20.46
C GLN A 157 -16.30 -18.38 21.47
N GLY A 158 -17.55 -18.53 21.04
CA GLY A 158 -18.73 -18.14 21.83
C GLY A 158 -19.20 -16.72 21.52
N THR A 159 -20.43 -16.43 21.88
CA THR A 159 -21.09 -15.14 21.66
C THR A 159 -20.47 -14.01 22.47
N TYR A 160 -19.75 -14.32 23.56
CA TYR A 160 -18.99 -13.36 24.37
C TYR A 160 -18.05 -12.46 23.55
N TYR A 161 -17.46 -12.99 22.48
CA TYR A 161 -16.49 -12.29 21.64
C TYR A 161 -17.09 -11.71 20.36
N LYS A 162 -18.37 -11.97 20.07
CA LYS A 162 -18.99 -11.67 18.77
C LYS A 162 -18.82 -10.20 18.37
N ASP A 163 -19.14 -9.29 19.27
CA ASP A 163 -19.09 -7.85 18.98
C ASP A 163 -17.65 -7.36 18.82
N LEU A 164 -16.72 -7.86 19.64
CA LEU A 164 -15.30 -7.53 19.52
C LEU A 164 -14.71 -8.01 18.18
N LEU A 165 -15.02 -9.25 17.79
CA LEU A 165 -14.57 -9.82 16.52
C LEU A 165 -15.15 -9.05 15.33
N ALA A 166 -16.41 -8.65 15.37
CA ALA A 166 -17.04 -7.84 14.33
C ALA A 166 -16.33 -6.49 14.18
N LYS A 167 -16.11 -5.76 15.28
CA LYS A 167 -15.37 -4.48 15.28
C LYS A 167 -13.93 -4.65 14.78
N THR A 168 -13.27 -5.74 15.18
CA THR A 168 -11.89 -6.03 14.79
C THR A 168 -11.77 -6.23 13.28
N VAL A 169 -12.72 -6.94 12.66
CA VAL A 169 -12.77 -7.13 11.20
C VAL A 169 -13.08 -5.81 10.49
N GLU A 170 -14.08 -5.07 10.96
CA GLU A 170 -14.47 -3.78 10.38
C GLU A 170 -13.32 -2.77 10.36
N LEU A 171 -12.69 -2.55 11.51
CA LEU A 171 -11.57 -1.62 11.63
C LEU A 171 -10.37 -2.08 10.77
N SER A 172 -10.11 -3.39 10.72
CA SER A 172 -9.02 -3.92 9.90
C SER A 172 -9.23 -3.63 8.41
N GLN A 173 -10.47 -3.77 7.93
CA GLN A 173 -10.81 -3.52 6.54
C GLN A 173 -10.84 -2.02 6.19
N LEU A 174 -11.27 -1.17 7.13
CA LEU A 174 -11.16 0.28 7.01
C LEU A 174 -9.70 0.73 6.88
N ASN A 175 -8.82 0.23 7.75
CA ASN A 175 -7.39 0.51 7.70
C ASN A 175 -6.76 0.09 6.37
N LEU A 176 -7.09 -1.11 5.86
CA LEU A 176 -6.60 -1.58 4.56
C LEU A 176 -7.02 -0.64 3.43
N THR A 177 -8.28 -0.19 3.44
CA THR A 177 -8.81 0.75 2.46
C THR A 177 -8.05 2.09 2.48
N GLU A 178 -7.73 2.62 3.68
CA GLU A 178 -6.96 3.86 3.80
C GLU A 178 -5.50 3.69 3.37
N ILE A 179 -4.88 2.54 3.64
CA ILE A 179 -3.53 2.21 3.12
C ILE A 179 -3.53 2.22 1.59
N GLU A 180 -4.52 1.59 0.95
CA GLU A 180 -4.64 1.56 -0.51
C GLU A 180 -4.84 2.96 -1.10
N LYS A 181 -5.66 3.80 -0.46
CA LYS A 181 -5.85 5.21 -0.88
C LYS A 181 -4.55 6.00 -0.79
N ILE A 182 -3.78 5.86 0.29
CA ILE A 182 -2.50 6.55 0.46
C ILE A 182 -1.52 6.09 -0.62
N ALA A 183 -1.40 4.78 -0.85
CA ALA A 183 -0.51 4.23 -1.87
C ALA A 183 -0.88 4.72 -3.28
N LEU A 184 -2.17 4.82 -3.60
CA LEU A 184 -2.64 5.37 -4.86
C LEU A 184 -2.28 6.86 -5.01
N ALA A 185 -2.53 7.67 -3.97
CA ALA A 185 -2.22 9.09 -3.99
C ALA A 185 -0.70 9.35 -4.12
N GLU A 186 0.14 8.55 -3.45
CA GLU A 186 1.59 8.64 -3.58
C GLU A 186 2.08 8.29 -4.98
N LYS A 187 1.48 7.27 -5.60
CA LYS A 187 1.77 6.87 -6.99
C LYS A 187 1.38 7.99 -7.97
N GLU A 188 0.18 8.53 -7.85
CA GLU A 188 -0.30 9.63 -8.71
C GLU A 188 0.59 10.88 -8.56
N ALA A 189 0.98 11.24 -7.33
CA ALA A 189 1.88 12.37 -7.08
C ALA A 189 3.29 12.14 -7.66
N ALA A 190 3.80 10.91 -7.62
CA ALA A 190 5.09 10.55 -8.22
C ALA A 190 5.03 10.61 -9.76
N GLU A 191 3.96 10.10 -10.38
CA GLU A 191 3.73 10.18 -11.82
C GLU A 191 3.62 11.63 -12.31
N GLN A 192 2.91 12.48 -11.56
CA GLN A 192 2.78 13.90 -11.90
C GLN A 192 4.14 14.62 -11.81
N LYS A 193 4.92 14.41 -10.75
CA LYS A 193 6.27 14.98 -10.64
C LYS A 193 7.19 14.52 -11.77
N ALA A 194 7.13 13.24 -12.14
CA ALA A 194 7.93 12.70 -13.25
C ALA A 194 7.54 13.36 -14.59
N LYS A 195 6.25 13.60 -14.82
CA LYS A 195 5.76 14.29 -16.02
C LYS A 195 6.21 15.75 -16.07
N GLU A 196 6.08 16.48 -14.96
CA GLU A 196 6.55 17.87 -14.86
C GLU A 196 8.06 18.00 -15.09
N GLU A 197 8.86 17.07 -14.55
CA GLU A 197 10.31 17.05 -14.77
C GLU A 197 10.68 16.72 -16.23
N ALA A 198 9.96 15.79 -16.87
CA ALA A 198 10.14 15.45 -18.27
C ALA A 198 9.77 16.63 -19.19
N GLU A 199 8.68 17.34 -18.92
CA GLU A 199 8.27 18.54 -19.66
C GLU A 199 9.30 19.66 -19.52
N LYS A 200 9.84 19.86 -18.31
CA LYS A 200 10.91 20.85 -18.07
C LYS A 200 12.18 20.51 -18.85
N LYS A 201 12.64 19.25 -18.80
CA LYS A 201 13.81 18.78 -19.56
C LYS A 201 13.61 18.94 -21.07
N ALA A 202 12.43 18.60 -21.59
CA ALA A 202 12.10 18.78 -23.00
C ALA A 202 12.10 20.26 -23.42
N ALA A 203 11.61 21.17 -22.56
CA ALA A 203 11.65 22.61 -22.80
C ALA A 203 13.08 23.16 -22.80
N GLU A 204 13.92 22.76 -21.85
CA GLU A 204 15.34 23.15 -21.77
C GLU A 204 16.12 22.64 -22.99
N GLU A 205 15.90 21.40 -23.42
CA GLU A 205 16.54 20.82 -24.59
C GLU A 205 16.13 21.56 -25.88
N LYS A 206 14.85 21.97 -25.98
CA LYS A 206 14.37 22.79 -27.10
C LYS A 206 15.04 24.16 -27.14
N ILE A 207 15.21 24.83 -25.99
CA ILE A 207 15.92 26.11 -25.88
C ILE A 207 17.40 25.94 -26.24
N ALA A 208 18.05 24.88 -25.76
CA ALA A 208 19.44 24.59 -26.06
C ALA A 208 19.67 24.34 -27.57
N LYS A 209 18.78 23.57 -28.21
CA LYS A 209 18.81 23.35 -29.67
C LYS A 209 18.60 24.64 -30.46
N GLN A 210 17.69 25.52 -30.01
CA GLN A 210 17.49 26.83 -30.65
C GLN A 210 18.75 27.71 -30.54
N LYS A 211 19.35 27.83 -29.36
CA LYS A 211 20.60 28.59 -29.17
C LYS A 211 21.76 28.04 -30.00
N ALA A 212 21.88 26.71 -30.08
CA ALA A 212 22.92 26.07 -30.90
C ALA A 212 22.72 26.36 -32.40
N ALA A 213 21.48 26.35 -32.89
CA ALA A 213 21.15 26.69 -34.27
C ALA A 213 21.44 28.18 -34.58
N GLU A 214 21.12 29.10 -33.65
CA GLU A 214 21.45 30.52 -33.77
C GLU A 214 22.96 30.77 -33.82
N GLN A 215 23.75 30.08 -33.00
CA GLN A 215 25.22 30.16 -33.02
C GLN A 215 25.83 29.61 -34.32
N GLN A 216 25.27 28.53 -34.87
CA GLN A 216 25.68 28.03 -36.19
C GLN A 216 25.36 29.01 -37.31
N LEU A 217 24.21 29.69 -37.25
CA LEU A 217 23.85 30.70 -38.24
C LEU A 217 24.78 31.93 -38.15
N ALA A 218 25.10 32.38 -36.93
CA ALA A 218 26.01 33.51 -36.71
C ALA A 218 27.44 33.21 -37.18
N SER A 219 27.97 32.03 -36.87
CA SER A 219 29.32 31.61 -37.31
C SER A 219 29.41 31.43 -38.83
N ARG A 220 28.33 30.96 -39.48
CA ARG A 220 28.25 30.92 -40.95
C ARG A 220 28.28 32.33 -41.56
N ASN A 221 27.61 33.30 -40.96
CA ASN A 221 27.59 34.69 -41.43
C ASN A 221 28.92 35.43 -41.19
N GLU A 222 29.64 35.14 -40.09
CA GLU A 222 30.97 35.73 -39.85
C GLU A 222 32.05 35.15 -40.79
N MET A 223 31.96 33.87 -41.13
CA MET A 223 32.86 33.22 -42.10
C MET A 223 32.73 33.82 -43.52
N ASP A 224 31.52 34.25 -43.91
CA ASP A 224 31.26 34.91 -45.21
C ASP A 224 31.84 36.35 -45.29
N SER A 225 32.08 36.99 -44.14
CA SER A 225 32.57 38.38 -44.04
C SER A 225 34.10 38.52 -43.93
N THR A 226 34.82 37.43 -43.68
CA THR A 226 36.27 37.49 -43.35
C THR A 226 37.19 36.97 -44.44
N PHE A 227 36.65 36.46 -45.55
CA PHE A 227 37.45 35.94 -46.65
C PHE A 227 36.93 36.28 -48.06
N SER A 228 35.95 37.16 -48.22
CA SER A 228 35.53 37.58 -49.56
C SER A 228 36.53 38.57 -50.18
N ILE A 229 37.27 38.15 -51.21
CA ILE A 229 37.93 39.11 -52.09
C ILE A 229 36.85 39.91 -52.84
N THR A 230 37.06 41.21 -52.98
CA THR A 230 36.15 42.06 -53.76
C THR A 230 36.25 41.71 -55.25
N GLU A 231 35.21 42.01 -56.04
CA GLU A 231 35.22 41.88 -57.50
C GLU A 231 36.46 42.54 -58.13
N ARG A 232 36.90 43.67 -57.57
CA ARG A 232 38.10 44.38 -58.00
C ARG A 232 39.40 43.60 -57.72
N GLN A 233 39.49 42.94 -56.56
CA GLN A 233 40.64 42.09 -56.23
C GLN A 233 40.67 40.81 -57.08
N ALA A 234 39.50 40.24 -57.39
CA ALA A 234 39.40 39.13 -58.34
C ALA A 234 39.89 39.53 -59.74
N LEU A 235 39.61 40.78 -60.15
CA LEU A 235 40.12 41.34 -61.40
C LEU A 235 41.64 41.50 -61.40
N ASP A 236 42.20 42.12 -60.35
CA ASP A 236 43.66 42.29 -60.21
C ASP A 236 44.40 40.94 -60.22
N ILE A 237 43.81 39.91 -59.61
CA ILE A 237 44.34 38.55 -59.65
C ILE A 237 44.34 38.05 -61.10
N ALA A 238 43.21 38.16 -61.81
CA ALA A 238 43.08 37.72 -63.20
C ALA A 238 43.97 38.48 -64.20
N GLU A 239 44.20 39.79 -63.99
CA GLU A 239 45.05 40.62 -64.85
C GLU A 239 46.53 40.22 -64.80
N ASN A 240 46.97 39.60 -63.71
CA ASN A 240 48.33 39.09 -63.55
C ASN A 240 48.53 37.68 -64.11
N PHE A 241 47.47 37.05 -64.64
CA PHE A 241 47.60 35.80 -65.36
C PHE A 241 48.11 36.01 -66.79
N TYR A 242 48.78 34.99 -67.29
CA TYR A 242 49.23 34.88 -68.66
C TYR A 242 48.73 33.56 -69.24
N SER A 243 48.30 33.60 -70.49
CA SER A 243 48.03 32.39 -71.27
C SER A 243 49.17 32.18 -72.27
N PHE A 244 49.23 31.02 -72.90
CA PHE A 244 50.09 30.81 -74.06
C PHE A 244 49.21 30.53 -75.27
N ASN A 245 49.49 31.15 -76.42
CA ASN A 245 48.80 30.81 -77.66
C ASN A 245 49.28 29.46 -78.22
N SER A 246 48.66 29.00 -79.32
CA SER A 246 49.04 27.75 -80.01
C SER A 246 50.50 27.69 -80.46
N ASP A 247 51.14 28.84 -80.61
CA ASP A 247 52.52 28.97 -81.05
C ASP A 247 53.50 29.04 -79.86
N GLY A 248 53.01 28.85 -78.63
CA GLY A 248 53.80 28.86 -77.40
C GLY A 248 54.24 30.25 -76.94
N GLN A 249 53.66 31.32 -77.50
CA GLN A 249 53.95 32.70 -77.07
C GLN A 249 53.07 33.07 -75.88
N GLN A 250 53.70 33.67 -74.86
CA GLN A 250 53.00 34.21 -73.71
C GLN A 250 52.12 35.38 -74.14
N VAL A 251 50.82 35.27 -73.87
CA VAL A 251 49.85 36.34 -74.08
C VAL A 251 49.36 36.80 -72.71
N SER A 252 49.72 38.03 -72.36
CA SER A 252 49.26 38.69 -71.13
C SER A 252 47.77 39.00 -71.24
N PHE A 253 47.03 38.75 -70.16
CA PHE A 253 45.62 39.12 -70.05
C PHE A 253 45.40 40.64 -70.15
N GLN A 254 46.41 41.46 -69.86
CA GLN A 254 46.33 42.93 -70.00
C GLN A 254 46.08 43.41 -71.44
N ASN A 255 46.39 42.57 -72.44
CA ASN A 255 46.20 42.90 -73.85
C ASN A 255 44.90 42.31 -74.45
N MET A 256 44.13 41.58 -73.64
CA MET A 256 42.82 41.05 -74.04
C MET A 256 41.75 41.94 -73.41
N ASN A 257 40.68 42.29 -74.14
CA ASN A 257 39.60 43.10 -73.57
C ASN A 257 38.78 42.19 -72.63
N PRO A 258 38.95 42.27 -71.29
CA PRO A 258 38.25 41.36 -70.41
C PRO A 258 36.75 41.65 -70.50
N GLY A 259 35.96 40.60 -70.75
CA GLY A 259 34.51 40.72 -70.81
C GLY A 259 33.89 40.88 -69.44
N LYS A 260 32.54 40.89 -69.42
CA LYS A 260 31.73 41.00 -68.20
C LYS A 260 32.11 39.93 -67.17
N ILE A 261 32.20 40.35 -65.91
CA ILE A 261 32.39 39.48 -64.75
C ILE A 261 31.01 38.99 -64.30
N PHE A 262 30.90 37.70 -64.01
CA PHE A 262 29.68 37.13 -63.43
C PHE A 262 30.01 36.46 -62.11
N LEU A 263 29.24 36.81 -61.09
CA LEU A 263 29.13 36.04 -59.87
C LEU A 263 28.25 34.83 -60.14
N ASN A 264 28.68 33.65 -59.69
CA ASN A 264 27.89 32.44 -59.81
C ASN A 264 26.68 32.53 -58.86
N GLU A 265 25.46 32.53 -59.40
CA GLU A 265 24.21 32.65 -58.62
C GLU A 265 23.91 31.40 -57.78
N ASP A 266 24.63 30.30 -57.98
CA ASP A 266 24.43 29.02 -57.28
C ASP A 266 25.02 28.98 -55.85
N GLY A 267 25.63 30.06 -55.39
CA GLY A 267 26.26 30.14 -54.07
C GLY A 267 27.55 29.32 -53.95
N SER A 268 28.16 28.94 -55.08
CA SER A 268 29.42 28.18 -55.10
C SER A 268 30.63 28.96 -54.58
N GLY A 269 30.52 30.30 -54.43
CA GLY A 269 31.59 31.12 -53.87
C GLY A 269 32.74 31.38 -54.83
N PHE A 270 32.49 31.49 -56.15
CA PHE A 270 33.50 31.80 -57.16
C PHE A 270 33.13 33.02 -58.01
N TYR A 271 34.13 33.84 -58.38
CA TYR A 271 34.05 34.82 -59.46
C TYR A 271 34.49 34.17 -60.77
N ASN A 272 33.62 34.17 -61.78
CA ASN A 272 33.96 33.68 -63.12
C ASN A 272 34.20 34.86 -64.07
N ILE A 273 35.43 34.97 -64.57
CA ILE A 273 35.90 36.07 -65.43
C ILE A 273 36.12 35.54 -66.84
N TYR A 274 35.37 36.08 -67.80
CA TYR A 274 35.45 35.64 -69.20
C TYR A 274 36.29 36.60 -70.03
N VAL A 275 37.19 36.05 -70.82
CA VAL A 275 37.92 36.81 -71.84
C VAL A 275 37.17 36.74 -73.15
N MET A 276 37.00 37.90 -73.79
CA MET A 276 36.33 38.00 -75.09
C MET A 276 37.37 38.24 -76.18
N VAL A 277 37.44 37.35 -77.16
CA VAL A 277 38.23 37.52 -78.38
C VAL A 277 37.25 37.71 -79.54
N GLU A 278 37.38 38.82 -80.26
CA GLU A 278 36.48 39.19 -81.38
C GLU A 278 34.98 39.21 -81.01
N GLY A 279 34.66 39.49 -79.75
CA GLY A 279 33.28 39.54 -79.26
C GLY A 279 32.68 38.20 -78.86
N ALA A 280 33.46 37.11 -78.86
CA ALA A 280 33.06 35.80 -78.35
C ALA A 280 33.89 35.38 -77.12
N PRO A 281 33.29 34.69 -76.12
CA PRO A 281 34.02 34.21 -74.95
C PRO A 281 35.00 33.11 -75.34
N SER A 282 36.29 33.30 -75.07
CA SER A 282 37.38 32.40 -75.48
C SER A 282 38.08 31.70 -74.33
N ALA A 283 38.01 32.24 -73.11
CA ALA A 283 38.57 31.64 -71.89
C ALA A 283 37.79 32.09 -70.66
N ALA A 284 37.80 31.28 -69.59
CA ALA A 284 37.23 31.62 -68.29
C ALA A 284 38.26 31.37 -67.18
N ILE A 285 38.44 32.34 -66.28
CA ILE A 285 39.16 32.17 -65.02
C ILE A 285 38.12 32.09 -63.90
N SER A 286 38.19 31.05 -63.08
CA SER A 286 37.40 30.95 -61.87
C SER A 286 38.29 31.30 -60.68
N VAL A 287 37.95 32.38 -59.97
CA VAL A 287 38.65 32.79 -58.74
C VAL A 287 37.76 32.45 -57.56
N ASP A 288 38.28 31.66 -56.62
CA ASP A 288 37.59 31.38 -55.37
C ASP A 288 37.41 32.69 -54.60
N ALA A 289 36.16 33.06 -54.33
CA ALA A 289 35.82 34.29 -53.65
C ALA A 289 36.32 34.27 -52.21
N ASN A 290 36.50 33.09 -51.61
CA ASN A 290 36.94 32.89 -50.23
C ASN A 290 38.44 32.71 -50.08
N THR A 291 39.19 32.29 -51.09
CA THR A 291 40.65 32.06 -50.94
C THR A 291 41.49 32.96 -51.84
N GLY A 292 40.89 33.52 -52.90
CA GLY A 292 41.60 34.24 -53.95
C GLY A 292 42.45 33.34 -54.84
N GLU A 293 42.38 32.01 -54.66
CA GLU A 293 43.04 31.07 -55.56
C GLU A 293 42.30 31.03 -56.90
N ALA A 294 43.05 31.21 -57.99
CA ALA A 294 42.51 31.15 -59.33
C ALA A 294 42.77 29.76 -59.92
N ASN A 295 41.70 29.10 -60.37
CA ASN A 295 41.78 27.84 -61.09
C ASN A 295 41.55 28.09 -62.58
N HIS A 296 42.43 27.51 -63.41
CA HIS A 296 42.32 27.57 -64.86
C HIS A 296 41.23 26.58 -65.32
N SER A 297 40.20 27.07 -66.00
CA SER A 297 39.27 26.20 -66.75
C SER A 297 39.08 26.79 -68.14
N ILE A 298 39.95 26.39 -69.07
CA ILE A 298 39.78 26.73 -70.48
C ILE A 298 38.59 25.94 -71.01
N MET A 299 37.41 26.54 -71.04
CA MET A 299 36.25 25.96 -71.72
C MET A 299 36.47 26.05 -73.24
N HIS A 300 36.66 24.89 -73.88
CA HIS A 300 36.72 24.77 -75.33
C HIS A 300 35.40 25.22 -75.98
N PHE A 301 35.40 26.35 -76.68
CA PHE A 301 34.50 26.52 -77.83
C PHE A 301 35.20 25.94 -79.06
N ARG A 302 34.70 24.80 -79.55
CA ARG A 302 35.22 24.11 -80.75
C ARG A 302 35.26 25.09 -81.92
N GLY A 303 36.46 25.46 -82.37
CA GLY A 303 36.62 26.26 -83.59
C GLY A 303 38.05 26.59 -84.00
N LEU A 304 39.02 26.71 -83.07
CA LEU A 304 40.32 27.33 -83.38
C LEU A 304 41.58 26.52 -83.04
N GLY A 305 41.49 25.19 -82.96
CA GLY A 305 42.65 24.29 -83.11
C GLY A 305 43.90 24.62 -82.27
N VAL A 306 43.77 24.70 -80.94
CA VAL A 306 44.90 24.88 -80.02
C VAL A 306 44.96 23.74 -79.00
N GLU A 307 46.15 23.17 -78.80
CA GLU A 307 46.45 22.02 -77.93
C GLU A 307 46.95 22.47 -76.55
N ILE A 308 46.61 21.70 -75.50
CA ILE A 308 46.74 22.07 -74.07
C ILE A 308 48.16 21.75 -73.54
N ARG A 309 48.75 22.66 -72.77
CA ARG A 309 49.76 22.33 -71.73
C ARG A 309 49.39 22.98 -70.42
N THR A 310 49.17 22.18 -69.38
CA THR A 310 49.18 22.61 -67.99
C THR A 310 50.60 22.96 -67.61
N VAL A 311 50.84 24.19 -67.16
CA VAL A 311 52.08 24.56 -66.47
C VAL A 311 51.66 24.86 -65.05
N ASP A 312 52.11 24.04 -64.10
CA ASP A 312 52.02 24.39 -62.69
C ASP A 312 52.81 25.69 -62.49
N ALA A 313 52.16 26.70 -61.90
CA ALA A 313 52.85 27.93 -61.50
C ALA A 313 53.89 27.60 -60.41
N PRO A 314 55.04 28.30 -60.35
CA PRO A 314 55.92 28.25 -59.18
C PRO A 314 55.25 28.89 -57.95
#